data_AF-I9NMM4-F1
#
_entry.id   AF-I9NMM4-F1
#
_cell.length_a   1.000
_cell.length_b   1.000
_cell.length_c   1.000
_cell.angle_alpha   90.00
_cell.angle_beta   90.00
_cell.angle_gamma   90.00
#
_symmetry.space_group_name_H-M   'P 1'
#
loop_
_entity.id
_entity.type
_entity.pdbx_description
1 polymer ?
#
loop_
_entity_poly.entity_id
_entity_poly.type
_entity_poly.pdbx_seq_one_letter_code
_entity_poly.pdbx_strand_id
1 'polypeptide(L)'
;MDLITQHRIKKEAQEFIASIDQSAICELATSFHPAKKCCRIFDEVKKGGFNVCFPVEFMDSPGERWMVRIPILPRLAFPEEKLRGEIATMKFIAEKTTIPIPCLHGYSIKQDNPLGLPFMLLDYVEGRSLFTVDIRKLPDRERCEFFSKLGDIYIQLFQHQFDRIGALTLDADDEHWIFDHNRPLSVLMNDQTLAGIEPCHWIAPSQTFHSTIDYAYTIHQALLDDFHQRRDSIIGKDDACSYIYSLHKLRQFLMEWVKPEYNHGPFILMHGDLRSANILVDDDLNIVSVLDWEWSHTIPVQMFIPPSWLDGLELVGSAKMPHRLLYESMLFTLEMETRQRESEYHPECRYLDNLPLAKIWRKTLRSPDLFIAHGLLQPLYLGNLYWSVLEYDYYGNDRIHFEKRMNDFFSLEIHKPELEAVQQKLQELEGFEVECDMLGIERETRETEKSGNNHSNNTLGKPSADSPAPLHRPRTSLKSLVLKLPWLTQTMTHSRWAFIGTTLIAACCVIIIHQRK
;
A
#
# COMPACT_ATOMS: atom_id res chain seq x y z
N MET A 1 -2.12 -15.73 0.64
CA MET A 1 -2.76 -16.88 1.33
C MET A 1 -3.92 -17.44 0.51
N ASP A 2 -4.13 -18.77 0.54
CA ASP A 2 -5.35 -19.41 0.01
C ASP A 2 -6.55 -19.25 0.96
N LEU A 3 -7.76 -19.50 0.46
CA LEU A 3 -9.00 -19.28 1.21
C LEU A 3 -9.09 -20.13 2.50
N ILE A 4 -8.60 -21.37 2.47
CA ILE A 4 -8.62 -22.28 3.63
C ILE A 4 -7.70 -21.74 4.73
N THR A 5 -6.49 -21.32 4.37
CA THR A 5 -5.53 -20.70 5.28
C THR A 5 -6.09 -19.42 5.89
N GLN A 6 -6.74 -18.58 5.09
CA GLN A 6 -7.39 -17.36 5.58
C GLN A 6 -8.50 -17.67 6.59
N HIS A 7 -9.32 -18.68 6.34
CA HIS A 7 -10.38 -19.10 7.26
C HIS A 7 -9.81 -19.58 8.60
N ARG A 8 -8.77 -20.44 8.54
CA ARG A 8 -8.04 -20.92 9.73
C ARG A 8 -7.48 -19.77 10.55
N ILE A 9 -6.71 -18.87 9.94
CA ILE A 9 -6.08 -17.72 10.62
C ILE A 9 -7.13 -16.76 11.17
N LYS A 10 -8.24 -16.55 10.45
CA LYS A 10 -9.34 -15.70 10.95
C LYS A 10 -9.94 -16.28 12.23
N LYS A 11 -10.16 -17.60 12.28
CA LYS A 11 -10.66 -18.29 13.46
C LYS A 11 -9.67 -18.22 14.63
N GLU A 12 -8.40 -18.57 14.39
CA GLU A 12 -7.34 -18.50 15.41
C GLU A 12 -7.17 -17.08 15.95
N ALA A 13 -7.24 -16.06 15.09
CA ALA A 13 -7.19 -14.66 15.50
C ALA A 13 -8.38 -14.25 16.37
N GLN A 14 -9.59 -14.75 16.08
CA GLN A 14 -10.78 -14.47 16.89
C GLN A 14 -10.68 -15.12 18.27
N GLU A 15 -10.24 -16.38 18.32
CA GLU A 15 -9.99 -17.12 19.56
C GLU A 15 -8.90 -16.43 20.39
N PHE A 16 -7.81 -16.01 19.74
CA PHE A 16 -6.74 -15.25 20.37
C PHE A 16 -7.25 -13.95 20.99
N ILE A 17 -7.98 -13.12 20.24
CA ILE A 17 -8.52 -11.86 20.75
C ILE A 17 -9.49 -12.11 21.92
N ALA A 18 -10.32 -13.15 21.83
CA ALA A 18 -11.25 -13.51 22.90
C ALA A 18 -10.55 -14.03 24.16
N SER A 19 -9.33 -14.56 24.04
CA SER A 19 -8.53 -15.05 25.17
C SER A 19 -7.82 -13.96 25.97
N ILE A 20 -7.76 -12.72 25.46
CA ILE A 20 -7.07 -11.62 26.13
C ILE A 20 -7.89 -11.14 27.32
N ASP A 21 -7.31 -11.24 28.52
CA ASP A 21 -7.90 -10.73 29.75
C ASP A 21 -7.84 -9.19 29.78
N GLN A 22 -9.00 -8.56 29.70
CA GLN A 22 -9.14 -7.10 29.73
C GLN A 22 -8.72 -6.47 31.07
N SER A 23 -8.79 -7.23 32.19
CA SER A 23 -8.33 -6.72 33.48
C SER A 23 -6.80 -6.57 33.51
N ALA A 24 -6.08 -7.55 32.96
CA ALA A 24 -4.63 -7.49 32.79
C ALA A 24 -4.17 -6.31 31.91
N ILE A 25 -4.99 -5.87 30.94
CA ILE A 25 -4.71 -4.66 30.14
C ILE A 25 -4.66 -3.41 31.01
N CYS A 26 -5.61 -3.23 31.92
CA CYS A 26 -5.65 -2.07 32.79
C CYS A 26 -4.53 -2.11 33.84
N GLU A 27 -4.22 -3.29 34.39
CA GLU A 27 -3.08 -3.48 35.28
C GLU A 27 -1.76 -3.14 34.59
N LEU A 28 -1.60 -3.57 33.33
CA LEU A 28 -0.44 -3.25 32.52
C LEU A 28 -0.29 -1.73 32.34
N ALA A 29 -1.33 -1.05 31.83
CA ALA A 29 -1.27 0.40 31.62
C ALA A 29 -1.00 1.17 32.93
N THR A 30 -1.64 0.78 34.03
CA THR A 30 -1.38 1.29 35.39
C THR A 30 0.09 1.12 35.78
N SER A 31 0.68 -0.05 35.47
CA SER A 31 2.07 -0.33 35.81
C SER A 31 3.09 0.53 35.03
N PHE A 32 2.75 1.03 33.85
CA PHE A 32 3.62 1.93 33.09
C PHE A 32 3.34 3.41 33.35
N HIS A 33 2.16 3.75 33.85
CA HIS A 33 1.84 5.13 34.23
C HIS A 33 2.81 5.62 35.35
N PRO A 34 3.47 6.78 35.22
CA PRO A 34 4.47 7.25 36.19
C PRO A 34 3.97 7.32 37.64
N ALA A 35 2.73 7.80 37.84
CA ALA A 35 2.07 7.85 39.14
C ALA A 35 1.26 6.60 39.52
N LYS A 36 1.36 5.50 38.73
CA LYS A 36 0.63 4.23 38.94
C LYS A 36 -0.88 4.41 39.12
N LYS A 37 -1.50 5.32 38.35
CA LYS A 37 -2.94 5.60 38.42
C LYS A 37 -3.72 4.43 37.84
N CYS A 38 -4.84 4.10 38.47
CA CYS A 38 -5.78 3.14 37.91
C CYS A 38 -6.43 3.68 36.64
N CYS A 39 -6.67 2.79 35.68
CA CYS A 39 -7.38 3.10 34.44
C CYS A 39 -8.54 2.13 34.21
N ARG A 40 -9.38 2.49 33.24
CA ARG A 40 -10.43 1.62 32.70
C ARG A 40 -10.42 1.69 31.18
N ILE A 41 -10.91 0.63 30.53
CA ILE A 41 -11.25 0.69 29.11
C ILE A 41 -12.49 1.59 28.97
N PHE A 42 -12.39 2.64 28.17
CA PHE A 42 -13.45 3.67 28.07
C PHE A 42 -14.24 3.65 26.76
N ASP A 43 -13.76 2.92 25.76
CA ASP A 43 -14.35 2.82 24.43
C ASP A 43 -14.20 1.38 23.89
N GLU A 44 -14.85 1.09 22.77
CA GLU A 44 -14.82 -0.23 22.14
C GLU A 44 -13.40 -0.66 21.73
N VAL A 45 -13.13 -1.96 21.89
CA VAL A 45 -11.85 -2.56 21.49
C VAL A 45 -11.73 -2.50 19.96
N LYS A 46 -10.71 -1.77 19.48
CA LYS A 46 -10.49 -1.56 18.05
C LYS A 46 -9.69 -2.72 17.47
N LYS A 47 -10.21 -3.36 16.42
CA LYS A 47 -9.59 -4.54 15.78
C LYS A 47 -9.09 -4.17 14.39
N GLY A 48 -7.77 -4.19 14.21
CA GLY A 48 -7.11 -3.94 12.93
C GLY A 48 -6.81 -5.22 12.14
N GLY A 49 -6.00 -5.07 11.08
CA GLY A 49 -5.48 -6.17 10.28
C GLY A 49 -4.51 -7.05 11.08
N PHE A 50 -3.58 -6.45 11.81
CA PHE A 50 -2.49 -7.16 12.49
C PHE A 50 -2.45 -6.92 14.00
N ASN A 51 -3.29 -6.03 14.53
CA ASN A 51 -3.23 -5.61 15.94
C ASN A 51 -4.64 -5.44 16.50
N VAL A 52 -4.76 -5.66 17.81
CA VAL A 52 -5.94 -5.31 18.61
C VAL A 52 -5.56 -4.21 19.59
N CYS A 53 -6.41 -3.21 19.72
CA CYS A 53 -6.11 -1.97 20.44
C CYS A 53 -7.18 -1.71 21.50
N PHE A 54 -6.74 -1.53 22.75
CA PHE A 54 -7.59 -1.28 23.91
C PHE A 54 -7.43 0.17 24.37
N PRO A 55 -8.46 1.02 24.16
CA PRO A 55 -8.41 2.42 24.58
C PRO A 55 -8.64 2.52 26.10
N VAL A 56 -7.69 3.10 26.83
CA VAL A 56 -7.73 3.23 28.29
C VAL A 56 -7.72 4.69 28.74
N GLU A 57 -8.46 4.99 29.81
CA GLU A 57 -8.58 6.32 30.42
C GLU A 57 -8.23 6.22 31.92
N PHE A 58 -7.38 7.13 32.40
CA PHE A 58 -6.95 7.15 33.80
C PHE A 58 -7.95 7.91 34.69
N MET A 59 -8.40 7.27 35.76
CA MET A 59 -9.57 7.72 36.55
C MET A 59 -9.37 9.07 37.24
N ASP A 60 -8.16 9.33 37.74
CA ASP A 60 -7.82 10.55 38.50
C ASP A 60 -7.21 11.65 37.63
N SER A 61 -7.25 11.50 36.31
CA SER A 61 -6.78 12.51 35.35
C SER A 61 -7.65 12.51 34.10
N PRO A 62 -8.85 13.09 34.20
CA PRO A 62 -9.79 13.15 33.09
C PRO A 62 -9.11 13.79 31.86
N GLY A 63 -9.06 13.04 30.76
CA GLY A 63 -8.40 13.47 29.51
C GLY A 63 -7.04 12.81 29.24
N GLU A 64 -6.40 12.20 30.24
CA GLU A 64 -5.20 11.38 30.00
C GLU A 64 -5.64 9.99 29.52
N ARG A 65 -5.39 9.72 28.23
CA ARG A 65 -5.85 8.52 27.53
C ARG A 65 -4.73 7.86 26.76
N TRP A 66 -4.60 6.55 26.90
CA TRP A 66 -3.61 5.74 26.19
C TRP A 66 -4.30 4.67 25.33
N MET A 67 -3.53 4.10 24.41
CA MET A 67 -3.90 2.95 23.60
C MET A 67 -2.95 1.80 23.91
N VAL A 68 -3.47 0.69 24.43
CA VAL A 68 -2.72 -0.56 24.58
C VAL A 68 -2.88 -1.36 23.29
N ARG A 69 -1.80 -1.51 22.52
CA ARG A 69 -1.79 -2.20 21.22
C ARG A 69 -1.09 -3.55 21.37
N ILE A 70 -1.78 -4.62 21.00
CA ILE A 70 -1.27 -6.00 21.04
C ILE A 70 -1.26 -6.58 19.63
N PRO A 71 -0.12 -7.09 19.14
CA PRO A 71 -0.07 -7.82 17.88
C PRO A 71 -0.92 -9.10 17.91
N ILE A 72 -1.73 -9.31 16.88
CA ILE A 72 -2.53 -10.53 16.70
C ILE A 72 -1.60 -11.63 16.19
N LEU A 73 -0.98 -12.36 17.12
CA LEU A 73 0.07 -13.34 16.80
C LEU A 73 -0.32 -14.36 15.71
N PRO A 74 -1.54 -14.91 15.67
CA PRO A 74 -1.94 -15.82 14.59
C PRO A 74 -1.90 -15.23 13.18
N ARG A 75 -1.86 -13.89 13.04
CA ARG A 75 -1.76 -13.17 11.76
C ARG A 75 -0.34 -12.73 11.40
N LEU A 76 0.65 -13.08 12.21
CA LEU A 76 2.02 -12.61 12.06
C LEU A 76 2.99 -13.78 11.94
N ALA A 77 3.65 -13.87 10.80
CA ALA A 77 4.75 -14.82 10.57
C ALA A 77 6.03 -14.41 11.32
N PHE A 78 6.24 -13.10 11.50
CA PHE A 78 7.46 -12.53 12.07
C PHE A 78 7.15 -11.53 13.20
N PRO A 79 6.46 -11.95 14.28
CA PRO A 79 5.89 -11.02 15.26
C PRO A 79 6.95 -10.15 15.95
N GLU A 80 8.09 -10.73 16.32
CA GLU A 80 9.20 -10.01 16.96
C GLU A 80 9.88 -9.03 16.00
N GLU A 81 10.33 -9.50 14.84
CA GLU A 81 11.02 -8.68 13.82
C GLU A 81 10.14 -7.49 13.38
N LYS A 82 8.85 -7.75 13.15
CA LYS A 82 7.86 -6.73 12.79
C LYS A 82 7.66 -5.71 13.90
N LEU A 83 7.51 -6.14 15.15
CA LEU A 83 7.28 -5.23 16.28
C LEU A 83 8.53 -4.38 16.57
N ARG A 84 9.73 -4.97 16.52
CA ARG A 84 11.00 -4.23 16.61
C ARG A 84 11.10 -3.15 15.54
N GLY A 85 10.76 -3.50 14.29
CA GLY A 85 10.79 -2.56 13.17
C GLY A 85 9.81 -1.40 13.31
N GLU A 86 8.59 -1.68 13.78
CA GLU A 86 7.58 -0.65 14.05
C GLU A 86 8.06 0.34 15.13
N ILE A 87 8.53 -0.18 16.27
CA ILE A 87 8.98 0.65 17.40
C ILE A 87 10.21 1.48 17.00
N ALA A 88 11.17 0.88 16.31
CA ALA A 88 12.36 1.57 15.83
C ALA A 88 12.01 2.69 14.86
N THR A 89 11.08 2.43 13.94
CA THR A 89 10.61 3.45 12.99
C THR A 89 9.90 4.59 13.72
N MET A 90 9.00 4.30 14.68
CA MET A 90 8.35 5.34 15.47
C MET A 90 9.37 6.22 16.22
N LYS A 91 10.39 5.61 16.85
CA LYS A 91 11.46 6.36 17.51
C LYS A 91 12.25 7.24 16.53
N PHE A 92 12.60 6.70 15.37
CA PHE A 92 13.28 7.45 14.31
C PHE A 92 12.44 8.66 13.85
N ILE A 93 11.15 8.45 13.57
CA ILE A 93 10.24 9.51 13.12
C ILE A 93 10.11 10.59 14.18
N ALA A 94 9.92 10.23 15.44
CA ALA A 94 9.84 11.18 16.56
C ALA A 94 11.13 11.99 16.76
N GLU A 95 12.31 11.38 16.53
CA GLU A 95 13.60 12.05 16.72
C GLU A 95 14.01 12.91 15.52
N LYS A 96 13.70 12.47 14.30
CA LYS A 96 14.25 13.04 13.06
C LYS A 96 13.28 13.89 12.27
N THR A 97 12.02 13.94 12.66
CA THR A 97 10.97 14.66 11.93
C THR A 97 10.04 15.38 12.90
N THR A 98 9.18 16.24 12.36
CA THR A 98 8.03 16.83 13.06
C THR A 98 6.72 16.17 12.62
N ILE A 99 6.77 15.00 11.97
CA ILE A 99 5.57 14.25 11.57
C ILE A 99 4.85 13.84 12.86
N PRO A 100 3.57 14.21 13.04
CA PRO A 100 2.86 13.89 14.26
C PRO A 100 2.59 12.38 14.29
N ILE A 101 3.02 11.72 15.36
CA ILE A 101 2.76 10.30 15.65
C ILE A 101 2.40 10.13 17.13
N PRO A 102 1.73 9.05 17.55
CA PRO A 102 1.43 8.82 18.96
C PRO A 102 2.72 8.62 19.77
N CYS A 103 2.82 9.25 20.95
CA CYS A 103 3.97 9.03 21.84
C CYS A 103 3.98 7.58 22.36
N LEU A 104 5.18 7.01 22.51
CA LEU A 104 5.41 5.67 23.03
C LEU A 104 5.73 5.72 24.53
N HIS A 105 4.82 5.22 25.37
CA HIS A 105 4.96 5.18 26.83
C HIS A 105 5.71 3.94 27.33
N GLY A 106 5.68 2.86 26.56
CA GLY A 106 6.32 1.60 26.90
C GLY A 106 5.94 0.48 25.94
N TYR A 107 6.68 -0.62 25.99
CA TYR A 107 6.42 -1.80 25.16
C TYR A 107 7.11 -3.02 25.77
N SER A 108 6.68 -4.19 25.31
CA SER A 108 7.41 -5.45 25.47
C SER A 108 7.36 -6.21 24.16
N ILE A 109 8.51 -6.64 23.68
CA ILE A 109 8.60 -7.46 22.46
C ILE A 109 8.48 -8.95 22.80
N LYS A 110 8.96 -9.32 23.98
CA LYS A 110 8.94 -10.68 24.50
C LYS A 110 7.66 -10.95 25.29
N GLN A 111 7.35 -12.23 25.46
CA GLN A 111 6.18 -12.71 26.22
C GLN A 111 6.47 -12.92 27.71
N ASP A 112 7.69 -12.68 28.18
CA ASP A 112 8.13 -12.76 29.58
C ASP A 112 7.73 -11.50 30.38
N ASN A 113 6.49 -11.07 30.21
CA ASN A 113 5.92 -9.90 30.88
C ASN A 113 4.56 -10.25 31.52
N PRO A 114 3.99 -9.40 32.40
CA PRO A 114 2.77 -9.71 33.13
C PRO A 114 1.55 -10.05 32.26
N LEU A 115 1.50 -9.54 31.03
CA LEU A 115 0.44 -9.83 30.07
C LEU A 115 0.65 -11.15 29.32
N GLY A 116 1.88 -11.70 29.33
CA GLY A 116 2.23 -12.90 28.56
C GLY A 116 2.25 -12.69 27.04
N LEU A 117 2.11 -11.44 26.57
CA LEU A 117 1.98 -11.08 25.16
C LEU A 117 2.85 -9.87 24.84
N PRO A 118 3.36 -9.75 23.60
CA PRO A 118 3.98 -8.51 23.16
C PRO A 118 2.95 -7.37 23.13
N PHE A 119 3.38 -6.15 23.40
CA PHE A 119 2.51 -4.97 23.41
C PHE A 119 3.27 -3.67 23.15
N MET A 120 2.52 -2.61 22.83
CA MET A 120 2.94 -1.22 22.90
C MET A 120 1.88 -0.40 23.65
N LEU A 121 2.34 0.59 24.40
CA LEU A 121 1.53 1.59 25.08
C LEU A 121 1.76 2.92 24.38
N LEU A 122 0.71 3.45 23.76
CA LEU A 122 0.77 4.65 22.94
C LEU A 122 -0.17 5.73 23.49
N ASP A 123 0.05 6.99 23.13
CA ASP A 123 -0.98 8.02 23.28
C ASP A 123 -2.27 7.59 22.57
N TYR A 124 -3.42 7.85 23.20
CA TYR A 124 -4.68 7.89 22.49
C TYR A 124 -4.81 9.26 21.82
N VAL A 125 -4.65 9.31 20.50
CA VAL A 125 -4.80 10.56 19.74
C VAL A 125 -6.28 10.78 19.40
N GLU A 126 -6.81 11.92 19.85
CA GLU A 126 -8.15 12.37 19.44
C GLU A 126 -8.10 12.95 18.02
N GLY A 127 -8.95 12.43 17.14
CA GLY A 127 -9.06 12.87 15.77
C GLY A 127 -9.99 11.96 14.97
N ARG A 128 -10.46 12.44 13.83
CA ARG A 128 -11.24 11.63 12.89
C ARG A 128 -10.32 11.02 11.85
N SER A 129 -10.60 9.78 11.45
CA SER A 129 -9.87 9.14 10.36
C SER A 129 -10.13 9.89 9.05
N LEU A 130 -9.07 10.21 8.30
CA LEU A 130 -9.17 10.85 6.98
C LEU A 130 -9.98 9.99 6.01
N PHE A 131 -10.07 8.67 6.22
CA PHE A 131 -10.96 7.79 5.46
C PHE A 131 -12.44 8.23 5.46
N THR A 132 -12.89 8.91 6.52
CA THR A 132 -14.27 9.44 6.62
C THR A 132 -14.46 10.77 5.89
N VAL A 133 -13.39 11.36 5.34
CA VAL A 133 -13.38 12.65 4.67
C VAL A 133 -13.31 12.43 3.15
N ASP A 134 -14.33 12.92 2.42
CA ASP A 134 -14.29 12.92 0.95
C ASP A 134 -13.52 14.15 0.47
N ILE A 135 -12.19 14.02 0.37
CA ILE A 135 -11.26 15.11 0.01
C ILE A 135 -11.64 15.78 -1.32
N ARG A 136 -12.27 15.03 -2.24
CA ARG A 136 -12.71 15.52 -3.55
C ARG A 136 -13.87 16.52 -3.47
N LYS A 137 -14.62 16.51 -2.37
CA LYS A 137 -15.74 17.43 -2.11
C LYS A 137 -15.34 18.65 -1.28
N LEU A 138 -14.08 18.70 -0.81
CA LEU A 138 -13.60 19.84 -0.05
C LEU A 138 -13.48 21.09 -0.94
N PRO A 139 -13.75 22.29 -0.38
CA PRO A 139 -13.40 23.54 -1.03
C PRO A 139 -11.92 23.56 -1.43
N ASP A 140 -11.61 24.20 -2.56
CA ASP A 140 -10.27 24.19 -3.13
C ASP A 140 -9.19 24.66 -2.15
N ARG A 141 -9.50 25.69 -1.35
CA ARG A 141 -8.59 26.21 -0.33
C ARG A 141 -8.24 25.16 0.74
N GLU A 142 -9.25 24.56 1.37
CA GLU A 142 -9.06 23.52 2.40
C GLU A 142 -8.30 22.32 1.83
N ARG A 143 -8.60 21.95 0.59
CA ARG A 143 -7.91 20.87 -0.11
C ARG A 143 -6.43 21.18 -0.36
N CYS A 144 -6.11 22.38 -0.84
CA CYS A 144 -4.73 22.83 -1.03
C CYS A 144 -3.97 22.87 0.31
N GLU A 145 -4.59 23.43 1.36
CA GLU A 145 -3.98 23.48 2.70
C GLU A 145 -3.72 22.06 3.25
N PHE A 146 -4.66 21.13 3.09
CA PHE A 146 -4.45 19.72 3.45
C PHE A 146 -3.31 19.08 2.64
N PHE A 147 -3.27 19.27 1.33
CA PHE A 147 -2.22 18.71 0.47
C PHE A 147 -0.85 19.32 0.73
N SER A 148 -0.77 20.58 1.15
CA SER A 148 0.48 21.18 1.63
C SER A 148 0.99 20.45 2.88
N LYS A 149 0.11 20.14 3.85
CA LYS A 149 0.45 19.37 5.06
C LYS A 149 0.84 17.92 4.73
N LEU A 150 0.15 17.27 3.80
CA LEU A 150 0.51 15.93 3.34
C LEU A 150 1.87 15.93 2.60
N GLY A 151 2.10 16.93 1.75
CA GLY A 151 3.37 17.14 1.06
C GLY A 151 4.54 17.35 2.03
N ASP A 152 4.30 18.08 3.13
CA ASP A 152 5.28 18.28 4.21
C ASP A 152 5.78 16.95 4.80
N ILE A 153 4.89 15.98 5.03
CA ILE A 153 5.27 14.62 5.48
C ILE A 153 6.21 13.95 4.47
N TYR A 154 5.87 14.02 3.17
CA TYR A 154 6.70 13.44 2.10
C TYR A 154 8.08 14.10 2.01
N ILE A 155 8.15 15.43 2.13
CA ILE A 155 9.42 16.17 2.11
C ILE A 155 10.29 15.74 3.30
N GLN A 156 9.73 15.69 4.51
CA GLN A 156 10.46 15.29 5.70
C GLN A 156 11.00 13.86 5.61
N LEU A 157 10.21 12.91 5.08
CA LEU A 157 10.70 11.55 4.83
C LEU A 157 11.79 11.51 3.76
N PHE A 158 11.65 12.29 2.69
CA PHE A 158 12.62 12.34 1.59
C PHE A 158 14.00 12.89 1.99
N GLN A 159 14.06 13.73 3.02
CA GLN A 159 15.32 14.26 3.56
C GLN A 159 16.19 13.18 4.19
N HIS A 160 15.60 12.04 4.59
CA HIS A 160 16.32 10.92 5.20
C HIS A 160 16.64 9.85 4.16
N GLN A 161 17.85 9.94 3.62
CA GLN A 161 18.35 9.02 2.59
C GLN A 161 19.24 7.93 3.20
N PHE A 162 19.09 6.71 2.68
CA PHE A 162 19.78 5.51 3.13
C PHE A 162 20.59 4.91 1.98
N ASP A 163 21.62 4.15 2.34
CA ASP A 163 22.61 3.54 1.43
C ASP A 163 22.21 2.14 0.93
N ARG A 164 21.18 1.54 1.52
CA ARG A 164 20.58 0.27 1.14
C ARG A 164 19.07 0.26 1.36
N ILE A 165 18.41 -0.70 0.74
CA ILE A 165 17.02 -1.10 1.00
C ILE A 165 17.03 -2.08 2.17
N GLY A 166 16.57 -1.61 3.32
CA GLY A 166 16.35 -2.39 4.54
C GLY A 166 15.24 -1.77 5.38
N ALA A 167 15.04 -2.31 6.58
CA ALA A 167 14.13 -1.75 7.57
C ALA A 167 14.91 -1.23 8.78
N LEU A 168 14.33 -0.27 9.51
CA LEU A 168 14.83 0.08 10.84
C LEU A 168 14.55 -1.09 11.80
N THR A 169 15.36 -1.22 12.83
CA THR A 169 15.13 -2.16 13.94
C THR A 169 15.70 -1.59 15.23
N LEU A 170 15.44 -2.23 16.36
CA LEU A 170 16.04 -1.84 17.63
C LEU A 170 17.44 -2.46 17.77
N ASP A 171 18.29 -1.83 18.59
CA ASP A 171 19.55 -2.40 19.04
C ASP A 171 19.36 -3.66 19.93
N ALA A 172 20.47 -4.25 20.38
CA ALA A 172 20.44 -5.50 21.13
C ALA A 172 19.73 -5.38 22.50
N ASP A 173 19.69 -4.17 23.07
CA ASP A 173 19.07 -3.85 24.36
C ASP A 173 17.60 -3.40 24.20
N ASP A 174 17.09 -3.37 22.96
CA ASP A 174 15.78 -2.87 22.60
C ASP A 174 15.56 -1.39 22.94
N GLU A 175 16.61 -0.56 23.03
CA GLU A 175 16.53 0.83 23.52
C GLU A 175 16.58 1.86 22.39
N HIS A 176 17.46 1.71 21.40
CA HIS A 176 17.64 2.70 20.33
C HIS A 176 17.30 2.11 18.98
N TRP A 177 16.85 2.97 18.05
CA TRP A 177 16.69 2.56 16.66
C TRP A 177 18.07 2.48 16.00
N ILE A 178 18.24 1.50 15.12
CA ILE A 178 19.41 1.31 14.27
C ILE A 178 18.97 0.98 12.84
N PHE A 179 19.84 1.32 11.88
CA PHE A 179 19.68 0.93 10.49
C PHE A 179 20.87 0.05 10.07
N ASP A 180 20.74 -1.25 10.31
CA ASP A 180 21.81 -2.22 10.05
C ASP A 180 21.34 -3.26 9.00
N HIS A 181 21.44 -4.55 9.31
CA HIS A 181 21.08 -5.64 8.44
C HIS A 181 19.69 -6.18 8.81
N ASN A 182 18.65 -5.35 8.75
CA ASN A 182 17.27 -5.80 8.93
C ASN A 182 16.55 -5.79 7.57
N ARG A 183 15.94 -6.92 7.21
CA ARG A 183 15.31 -7.08 5.89
C ARG A 183 14.01 -6.27 5.78
N PRO A 184 13.62 -5.82 4.57
CA PRO A 184 12.30 -5.25 4.37
C PRO A 184 11.24 -6.36 4.46
N LEU A 185 10.33 -6.26 5.44
CA LEU A 185 9.16 -7.11 5.54
C LEU A 185 7.98 -6.50 4.78
N SER A 186 7.15 -7.34 4.18
CA SER A 186 5.91 -6.92 3.51
C SER A 186 4.74 -7.82 3.91
N VAL A 187 3.52 -7.30 3.73
CA VAL A 187 2.30 -8.09 3.92
C VAL A 187 2.29 -9.33 3.01
N LEU A 188 2.79 -9.22 1.77
CA LEU A 188 2.90 -10.37 0.87
C LEU A 188 3.76 -11.48 1.49
N MET A 189 4.93 -11.14 2.03
CA MET A 189 5.83 -12.12 2.65
C MET A 189 5.21 -12.74 3.92
N ASN A 190 4.54 -11.92 4.73
CA ASN A 190 3.80 -12.41 5.90
C ASN A 190 2.75 -13.44 5.50
N ASP A 191 1.91 -13.08 4.53
CA ASP A 191 0.82 -13.91 4.03
C ASP A 191 1.33 -15.19 3.37
N GLN A 192 2.45 -15.13 2.64
CA GLN A 192 3.08 -16.31 2.06
C GLN A 192 3.59 -17.26 3.13
N THR A 193 4.29 -16.73 4.14
CA THR A 193 4.83 -17.53 5.25
C THR A 193 3.73 -18.22 6.04
N LEU A 194 2.63 -17.52 6.32
CA LEU A 194 1.46 -18.10 6.98
C LEU A 194 0.72 -19.16 6.14
N ALA A 195 0.88 -19.11 4.82
CA ALA A 195 0.40 -20.13 3.88
C ALA A 195 1.38 -21.29 3.68
N GLY A 196 2.52 -21.31 4.38
CA GLY A 196 3.54 -22.35 4.23
C GLY A 196 4.42 -22.21 2.99
N ILE A 197 4.35 -21.06 2.30
CA ILE A 197 5.35 -20.67 1.30
C ILE A 197 6.55 -20.11 2.07
N GLU A 198 7.79 -20.37 1.64
CA GLU A 198 9.00 -19.90 2.35
C GLU A 198 9.69 -18.71 1.64
N PRO A 199 9.21 -17.45 1.81
CA PRO A 199 9.90 -16.26 1.30
C PRO A 199 11.36 -16.11 1.77
N CYS A 200 11.69 -16.72 2.92
CA CYS A 200 13.02 -16.68 3.51
C CYS A 200 14.10 -17.33 2.61
N HIS A 201 13.71 -18.11 1.60
CA HIS A 201 14.65 -18.64 0.60
C HIS A 201 15.36 -17.54 -0.19
N TRP A 202 14.72 -16.38 -0.39
CA TRP A 202 15.25 -15.28 -1.19
C TRP A 202 15.55 -14.02 -0.38
N ILE A 203 14.94 -13.88 0.81
CA ILE A 203 15.22 -12.77 1.75
C ILE A 203 15.48 -13.33 3.15
N ALA A 204 16.75 -13.61 3.45
CA ALA A 204 17.17 -14.05 4.78
C ALA A 204 16.93 -12.92 5.83
N PRO A 205 16.74 -13.25 7.13
CA PRO A 205 16.48 -12.25 8.20
C PRO A 205 17.46 -11.07 8.29
N SER A 206 18.69 -11.22 7.77
CA SER A 206 19.69 -10.16 7.74
C SER A 206 20.02 -9.61 6.34
N GLN A 207 19.13 -9.85 5.38
CA GLN A 207 19.38 -9.49 3.99
C GLN A 207 18.80 -8.12 3.65
N THR A 208 19.68 -7.25 3.19
CA THR A 208 19.34 -5.92 2.64
C THR A 208 19.75 -5.85 1.17
N PHE A 209 19.16 -4.93 0.41
CA PHE A 209 19.48 -4.77 -1.01
C PHE A 209 20.26 -3.50 -1.27
N HIS A 210 21.33 -3.59 -2.05
CA HIS A 210 22.12 -2.42 -2.48
C HIS A 210 21.72 -1.96 -3.88
N SER A 211 20.74 -2.63 -4.50
CA SER A 211 20.27 -2.29 -5.83
C SER A 211 18.73 -2.35 -5.94
N THR A 212 18.18 -1.39 -6.67
CA THR A 212 16.76 -1.30 -7.01
C THR A 212 16.33 -2.49 -7.84
N ILE A 213 17.16 -2.94 -8.78
CA ILE A 213 16.84 -4.07 -9.65
C ILE A 213 16.72 -5.38 -8.85
N ASP A 214 17.64 -5.67 -7.93
CA ASP A 214 17.59 -6.90 -7.13
C ASP A 214 16.34 -6.90 -6.23
N TYR A 215 16.00 -5.75 -5.64
CA TYR A 215 14.79 -5.61 -4.84
C TYR A 215 13.51 -5.82 -5.65
N ALA A 216 13.39 -5.16 -6.81
CA ALA A 216 12.23 -5.30 -7.69
C ALA A 216 12.07 -6.74 -8.20
N TYR A 217 13.18 -7.41 -8.54
CA TYR A 217 13.16 -8.81 -8.95
C TYR A 217 12.83 -9.77 -7.81
N THR A 218 13.15 -9.42 -6.57
CA THR A 218 12.75 -10.21 -5.41
C THR A 218 11.23 -10.15 -5.19
N ILE A 219 10.62 -8.97 -5.34
CA ILE A 219 9.16 -8.81 -5.33
C ILE A 219 8.53 -9.62 -6.49
N HIS A 220 9.13 -9.54 -7.68
CA HIS A 220 8.69 -10.29 -8.85
C HIS A 220 8.74 -11.82 -8.61
N GLN A 221 9.81 -12.31 -8.00
CA GLN A 221 9.97 -13.72 -7.67
C GLN A 221 8.92 -14.17 -6.64
N ALA A 222 8.64 -13.34 -5.63
CA ALA A 222 7.57 -13.63 -4.67
C ALA A 222 6.20 -13.81 -5.37
N LEU A 223 5.91 -13.05 -6.44
CA LEU A 223 4.67 -13.24 -7.21
C LEU A 223 4.66 -14.53 -8.04
N LEU A 224 5.80 -14.95 -8.57
CA LEU A 224 5.92 -16.24 -9.24
C LEU A 224 5.72 -17.39 -8.24
N ASP A 225 6.32 -17.29 -7.06
CA ASP A 225 6.14 -18.28 -5.99
C ASP A 225 4.68 -18.36 -5.55
N ASP A 226 3.98 -17.23 -5.43
CA ASP A 226 2.54 -17.21 -5.18
C ASP A 226 1.77 -17.95 -6.29
N PHE A 227 2.07 -17.71 -7.56
CA PHE A 227 1.43 -18.45 -8.65
C PHE A 227 1.67 -19.96 -8.53
N HIS A 228 2.91 -20.37 -8.33
CA HIS A 228 3.30 -21.78 -8.36
C HIS A 228 2.88 -22.56 -7.12
N GLN A 229 2.83 -21.93 -5.95
CA GLN A 229 2.64 -22.64 -4.68
C GLN A 229 1.25 -22.44 -4.08
N ARG A 230 0.57 -21.31 -4.35
CA ARG A 230 -0.79 -21.09 -3.86
C ARG A 230 -1.80 -21.83 -4.73
N ARG A 231 -2.57 -22.71 -4.10
CA ARG A 231 -3.53 -23.63 -4.76
C ARG A 231 -4.69 -22.94 -5.47
N ASP A 232 -5.10 -21.77 -4.96
CA ASP A 232 -6.16 -20.93 -5.53
C ASP A 232 -5.61 -19.66 -6.18
N SER A 233 -4.38 -19.66 -6.67
CA SER A 233 -3.77 -18.48 -7.32
C SER A 233 -4.47 -18.04 -8.61
N ILE A 234 -5.30 -18.91 -9.20
CA ILE A 234 -5.98 -18.74 -10.49
C ILE A 234 -7.49 -18.96 -10.38
N ILE A 235 -8.24 -18.47 -11.37
CA ILE A 235 -9.70 -18.70 -11.52
C ILE A 235 -10.00 -19.79 -12.56
N GLY A 236 -9.10 -19.96 -13.53
CA GLY A 236 -9.26 -20.91 -14.63
C GLY A 236 -8.14 -20.76 -15.65
N LYS A 237 -8.24 -21.50 -16.76
CA LYS A 237 -7.13 -21.63 -17.72
C LYS A 237 -6.73 -20.29 -18.36
N ASP A 238 -7.71 -19.51 -18.83
CA ASP A 238 -7.46 -18.21 -19.47
C ASP A 238 -6.76 -17.24 -18.50
N ASP A 239 -7.20 -17.23 -17.23
CA ASP A 239 -6.64 -16.41 -16.16
C ASP A 239 -5.21 -16.85 -15.81
N ALA A 240 -4.97 -18.15 -15.69
CA ALA A 240 -3.65 -18.72 -15.43
C ALA A 240 -2.63 -18.39 -16.54
N CYS A 241 -3.01 -18.63 -17.80
CA CYS A 241 -2.17 -18.28 -18.96
C CYS A 241 -1.87 -16.78 -19.01
N SER A 242 -2.90 -15.96 -18.80
CA SER A 242 -2.76 -14.51 -18.82
C SER A 242 -1.88 -13.99 -17.68
N TYR A 243 -2.02 -14.56 -16.49
CA TYR A 243 -1.24 -14.13 -15.33
C TYR A 243 0.23 -14.52 -15.47
N ILE A 244 0.56 -15.77 -15.82
CA ILE A 244 1.95 -16.20 -16.01
C ILE A 244 2.61 -15.41 -17.15
N TYR A 245 1.90 -15.18 -18.26
CA TYR A 245 2.38 -14.35 -19.36
C TYR A 245 2.71 -12.94 -18.90
N SER A 246 1.82 -12.33 -18.10
CA SER A 246 2.04 -10.98 -17.55
C SER A 246 3.25 -10.93 -16.64
N LEU A 247 3.46 -11.93 -15.76
CA LEU A 247 4.63 -12.01 -14.90
C LEU A 247 5.91 -12.13 -15.74
N HIS A 248 5.93 -12.93 -16.80
CA HIS A 248 7.11 -13.03 -17.67
C HIS A 248 7.42 -11.72 -18.39
N LYS A 249 6.39 -11.02 -18.89
CA LYS A 249 6.57 -9.73 -19.56
C LYS A 249 6.96 -8.62 -18.60
N LEU A 250 6.46 -8.62 -17.36
CA LEU A 250 6.81 -7.63 -16.34
C LEU A 250 8.33 -7.53 -16.11
N ARG A 251 9.10 -8.62 -16.27
CA ARG A 251 10.58 -8.57 -16.18
C ARG A 251 11.18 -7.51 -17.10
N GLN A 252 10.72 -7.42 -18.35
CA GLN A 252 11.19 -6.40 -19.29
C GLN A 252 10.86 -4.99 -18.80
N PHE A 253 9.62 -4.77 -18.37
CA PHE A 253 9.18 -3.47 -17.87
C PHE A 253 9.94 -3.05 -16.62
N LEU A 254 10.23 -3.98 -15.71
CA LEU A 254 11.03 -3.71 -14.52
C LEU A 254 12.47 -3.32 -14.90
N MET A 255 13.11 -4.01 -15.85
CA MET A 255 14.44 -3.64 -16.34
C MET A 255 14.49 -2.22 -16.95
N GLU A 256 13.47 -1.84 -17.71
CA GLU A 256 13.38 -0.49 -18.33
C GLU A 256 12.98 0.61 -17.33
N TRP A 257 12.20 0.23 -16.32
CA TRP A 257 11.78 1.13 -15.26
C TRP A 257 12.97 1.54 -14.38
N VAL A 258 13.82 0.60 -13.96
CA VAL A 258 15.00 0.91 -13.13
C VAL A 258 15.96 1.82 -13.88
N LYS A 259 16.16 3.05 -13.38
CA LYS A 259 17.06 4.00 -14.02
C LYS A 259 18.49 3.77 -13.52
N PRO A 260 19.51 3.70 -14.42
CA PRO A 260 20.90 3.44 -14.00
C PRO A 260 21.40 4.40 -12.91
N GLU A 261 20.99 5.67 -12.96
CA GLU A 261 21.37 6.69 -11.96
C GLU A 261 20.75 6.47 -10.57
N TYR A 262 19.69 5.67 -10.46
CA TYR A 262 18.98 5.38 -9.21
C TYR A 262 19.05 3.90 -8.81
N ASN A 263 19.79 3.07 -9.56
CA ASN A 263 19.87 1.65 -9.24
C ASN A 263 20.52 1.42 -7.88
N HIS A 264 21.53 2.20 -7.50
CA HIS A 264 22.26 2.04 -6.23
C HIS A 264 21.91 3.13 -5.21
N GLY A 265 20.69 3.65 -5.30
CA GLY A 265 20.17 4.68 -4.39
C GLY A 265 20.12 6.09 -5.00
N PRO A 266 19.72 7.10 -4.20
CA PRO A 266 19.40 6.98 -2.77
C PRO A 266 18.14 6.13 -2.52
N PHE A 267 18.07 5.52 -1.34
CA PHE A 267 16.89 4.81 -0.86
C PHE A 267 16.20 5.65 0.21
N ILE A 268 14.86 5.68 0.20
CA ILE A 268 14.06 6.61 1.01
C ILE A 268 13.18 5.81 1.97
N LEU A 269 13.12 6.19 3.24
CA LEU A 269 12.16 5.59 4.17
C LEU A 269 10.73 5.90 3.72
N MET A 270 9.91 4.87 3.55
CA MET A 270 8.49 5.00 3.30
C MET A 270 7.69 4.34 4.41
N HIS A 271 6.53 4.92 4.72
CA HIS A 271 5.58 4.42 5.72
C HIS A 271 5.15 2.95 5.52
N GLY A 272 5.15 2.46 4.27
CA GLY A 272 4.73 1.10 3.91
C GLY A 272 3.21 0.93 3.73
N ASP A 273 2.40 1.56 4.58
CA ASP A 273 0.92 1.50 4.48
C ASP A 273 0.22 2.87 4.74
N LEU A 274 0.61 3.93 4.02
CA LEU A 274 0.05 5.27 4.21
C LEU A 274 -1.36 5.41 3.59
N ARG A 275 -2.33 4.67 4.12
CA ARG A 275 -3.75 4.77 3.75
C ARG A 275 -4.41 5.96 4.44
N SER A 276 -5.50 6.47 3.87
CA SER A 276 -6.31 7.51 4.52
C SER A 276 -6.87 7.06 5.87
N ALA A 277 -7.03 5.76 6.10
CA ALA A 277 -7.41 5.23 7.41
C ALA A 277 -6.36 5.50 8.51
N ASN A 278 -5.08 5.56 8.13
CA ASN A 278 -3.92 5.71 9.00
C ASN A 278 -3.51 7.18 9.20
N ILE A 279 -4.30 8.14 8.70
CA ILE A 279 -4.10 9.57 8.93
C ILE A 279 -5.28 10.07 9.77
N LEU A 280 -4.99 10.62 10.95
CA LEU A 280 -5.97 11.31 11.77
C LEU A 280 -5.92 12.81 11.51
N VAL A 281 -7.10 13.42 11.41
CA VAL A 281 -7.25 14.87 11.27
C VAL A 281 -8.17 15.44 12.34
N ASP A 282 -8.00 16.71 12.66
CA ASP A 282 -8.95 17.48 13.46
C ASP A 282 -10.09 18.05 12.59
N ASP A 283 -10.96 18.86 13.21
CA ASP A 283 -12.10 19.50 12.53
C ASP A 283 -11.66 20.52 11.46
N ASP A 284 -10.47 21.10 11.60
CA ASP A 284 -9.85 22.06 10.67
C ASP A 284 -8.96 21.36 9.61
N LEU A 285 -9.04 20.03 9.51
CA LEU A 285 -8.23 19.22 8.59
C LEU A 285 -6.70 19.40 8.78
N ASN A 286 -6.25 19.70 10.00
CA ASN A 286 -4.85 19.53 10.37
C ASN A 286 -4.57 18.04 10.59
N ILE A 287 -3.44 17.56 10.08
CA ILE A 287 -3.00 16.19 10.37
C ILE A 287 -2.52 16.17 11.81
N VAL A 288 -3.23 15.45 12.67
CA VAL A 288 -2.92 15.35 14.11
C VAL A 288 -2.13 14.10 14.46
N SER A 289 -2.17 13.07 13.60
CA SER A 289 -1.30 11.89 13.73
C SER A 289 -1.26 11.05 12.46
N VAL A 290 -0.10 10.48 12.18
CA VAL A 290 0.12 9.38 11.23
C VAL A 290 0.33 8.09 12.04
N LEU A 291 -0.49 7.08 11.77
CA LEU A 291 -0.54 5.82 12.52
C LEU A 291 0.07 4.68 11.72
N ASP A 292 0.43 3.60 12.41
CA ASP A 292 0.71 2.29 11.82
C ASP A 292 1.97 2.20 10.91
N TRP A 293 3.13 2.48 11.51
CA TRP A 293 4.46 2.41 10.86
C TRP A 293 5.01 0.98 10.73
N GLU A 294 4.14 -0.03 10.76
CA GLU A 294 4.53 -1.41 11.04
C GLU A 294 5.18 -2.16 9.85
N TRP A 295 4.98 -1.66 8.64
CA TRP A 295 5.57 -2.19 7.39
C TRP A 295 6.56 -1.21 6.75
N SER A 296 7.02 -0.23 7.54
CA SER A 296 7.96 0.79 7.07
C SER A 296 9.32 0.19 6.76
N HIS A 297 9.86 0.56 5.59
CA HIS A 297 11.20 0.20 5.16
C HIS A 297 11.65 1.20 4.10
N THR A 298 12.95 1.24 3.84
CA THR A 298 13.52 2.09 2.80
C THR A 298 13.24 1.47 1.44
N ILE A 299 12.90 2.29 0.46
CA ILE A 299 12.53 1.88 -0.90
C ILE A 299 13.37 2.63 -1.95
N PRO A 300 13.47 2.11 -3.19
CA PRO A 300 13.97 2.88 -4.33
C PRO A 300 13.28 4.24 -4.44
N VAL A 301 14.04 5.30 -4.72
CA VAL A 301 13.48 6.65 -4.90
C VAL A 301 12.37 6.72 -5.97
N GLN A 302 12.42 5.83 -6.96
CA GLN A 302 11.41 5.72 -8.01
C GLN A 302 10.06 5.17 -7.51
N MET A 303 10.05 4.47 -6.38
CA MET A 303 8.83 4.02 -5.68
C MET A 303 8.29 5.07 -4.70
N PHE A 304 9.01 6.18 -4.46
CA PHE A 304 8.61 7.21 -3.52
C PHE A 304 7.58 8.16 -4.15
N ILE A 305 6.34 7.67 -4.24
CA ILE A 305 5.22 8.34 -4.92
C ILE A 305 4.06 8.65 -3.94
N PRO A 306 3.17 9.61 -4.27
CA PRO A 306 1.94 9.85 -3.55
C PRO A 306 1.04 8.62 -3.42
N PRO A 307 0.11 8.59 -2.46
CA PRO A 307 -0.71 7.41 -2.24
C PRO A 307 -1.80 7.27 -3.32
N SER A 308 -2.15 6.02 -3.66
CA SER A 308 -3.11 5.73 -4.73
C SER A 308 -4.54 6.16 -4.41
N TRP A 309 -4.89 6.30 -3.13
CA TRP A 309 -6.26 6.65 -2.71
C TRP A 309 -6.66 8.10 -3.01
N LEU A 310 -5.77 8.94 -3.54
CA LEU A 310 -6.07 10.33 -3.90
C LEU A 310 -7.21 10.43 -4.92
N ASP A 311 -7.39 9.42 -5.77
CA ASP A 311 -8.47 9.37 -6.76
C ASP A 311 -9.80 8.83 -6.20
N GLY A 312 -9.77 8.36 -4.95
CA GLY A 312 -10.88 7.69 -4.29
C GLY A 312 -11.33 6.42 -5.00
N LEU A 313 -10.43 5.79 -5.76
CA LEU A 313 -10.56 4.46 -6.33
C LEU A 313 -9.49 3.55 -5.73
N GLU A 314 -9.75 2.24 -5.74
CA GLU A 314 -8.68 1.27 -5.57
C GLU A 314 -7.77 1.31 -6.81
N LEU A 315 -6.49 0.92 -6.65
CA LEU A 315 -5.48 0.96 -7.70
C LEU A 315 -5.94 0.28 -9.01
N VAL A 316 -6.68 -0.82 -8.92
CA VAL A 316 -7.24 -1.52 -10.10
C VAL A 316 -8.31 -0.66 -10.81
N GLY A 317 -9.11 0.08 -10.04
CA GLY A 317 -10.06 1.06 -10.58
C GLY A 317 -9.34 2.21 -11.30
N SER A 318 -8.28 2.75 -10.68
CA SER A 318 -7.42 3.77 -11.28
C SER A 318 -6.79 3.29 -12.59
N ALA A 319 -6.33 2.04 -12.61
CA ALA A 319 -5.68 1.42 -13.76
C ALA A 319 -6.63 1.21 -14.96
N LYS A 320 -7.95 1.10 -14.75
CA LYS A 320 -8.92 1.03 -15.85
C LYS A 320 -9.06 2.37 -16.59
N MET A 321 -8.65 3.47 -15.97
CA MET A 321 -8.68 4.81 -16.57
C MET A 321 -7.33 5.51 -16.33
N PRO A 322 -6.22 5.04 -16.93
CA PRO A 322 -4.88 5.54 -16.60
C PRO A 322 -4.73 7.05 -16.81
N HIS A 323 -5.34 7.58 -17.87
CA HIS A 323 -5.39 9.01 -18.14
C HIS A 323 -6.08 9.80 -17.01
N ARG A 324 -7.05 9.22 -16.32
CA ARG A 324 -7.73 9.89 -15.21
C ARG A 324 -6.79 10.10 -14.03
N LEU A 325 -5.92 9.14 -13.71
CA LEU A 325 -4.92 9.27 -12.64
C LEU A 325 -3.75 10.18 -13.07
N LEU A 326 -3.22 9.99 -14.29
CA LEU A 326 -2.09 10.79 -14.80
C LEU A 326 -2.44 12.27 -15.02
N TYR A 327 -3.71 12.57 -15.28
CA TYR A 327 -4.24 13.93 -15.42
C TYR A 327 -5.21 14.27 -14.28
N GLU A 328 -5.13 13.56 -13.16
CA GLU A 328 -6.03 13.80 -12.07
C GLU A 328 -5.74 15.16 -11.43
N SER A 329 -6.79 15.93 -11.18
CA SER A 329 -6.66 17.19 -10.46
C SER A 329 -6.08 16.99 -9.06
N MET A 330 -6.38 15.88 -8.39
CA MET A 330 -5.92 15.62 -7.02
C MET A 330 -4.40 15.40 -6.95
N LEU A 331 -3.87 14.47 -7.76
CA LEU A 331 -2.44 14.21 -7.85
C LEU A 331 -1.67 15.44 -8.31
N PHE A 332 -2.19 16.17 -9.31
CA PHE A 332 -1.62 17.43 -9.76
C PHE A 332 -1.58 18.48 -8.64
N THR A 333 -2.68 18.64 -7.89
CA THR A 333 -2.74 19.61 -6.79
C THR A 333 -1.75 19.23 -5.70
N LEU A 334 -1.69 17.95 -5.28
CA LEU A 334 -0.73 17.52 -4.28
C LEU A 334 0.72 17.77 -4.72
N GLU A 335 1.08 17.45 -5.96
CA GLU A 335 2.41 17.72 -6.51
C GLU A 335 2.72 19.22 -6.47
N MET A 336 1.77 20.08 -6.84
CA MET A 336 1.92 21.53 -6.82
C MET A 336 2.13 22.08 -5.40
N GLU A 337 1.28 21.67 -4.45
CA GLU A 337 1.37 22.11 -3.05
C GLU A 337 2.64 21.59 -2.38
N THR A 338 3.03 20.34 -2.65
CA THR A 338 4.30 19.76 -2.17
C THR A 338 5.48 20.53 -2.73
N ARG A 339 5.49 20.84 -4.02
CA ARG A 339 6.57 21.61 -4.65
C ARG A 339 6.69 23.02 -4.08
N GLN A 340 5.56 23.67 -3.80
CA GLN A 340 5.55 24.98 -3.16
C GLN A 340 6.12 24.89 -1.74
N ARG A 341 5.68 23.91 -0.96
CA ARG A 341 6.16 23.67 0.40
C ARG A 341 7.65 23.30 0.45
N GLU A 342 8.12 22.47 -0.47
CA GLU A 342 9.52 22.04 -0.57
C GLU A 342 10.47 23.23 -0.82
N SER A 343 9.99 24.29 -1.49
CA SER A 343 10.79 25.51 -1.68
C SER A 343 11.18 26.21 -0.38
N GLU A 344 10.39 26.03 0.67
CA GLU A 344 10.66 26.59 2.00
C GLU A 344 11.78 25.83 2.72
N TYR A 345 11.94 24.54 2.41
CA TYR A 345 13.06 23.70 2.89
C TYR A 345 14.37 23.96 2.13
N HIS A 346 14.27 24.49 0.91
CA HIS A 346 15.38 24.75 0.01
C HIS A 346 15.40 26.19 -0.50
N PRO A 347 15.55 27.21 0.40
CA PRO A 347 15.53 28.62 0.01
C PRO A 347 16.65 29.01 -0.96
N GLU A 348 17.71 28.20 -1.04
CA GLU A 348 18.79 28.33 -2.01
C GLU A 348 18.36 27.98 -3.46
N CYS A 349 17.29 27.20 -3.62
CA CYS A 349 16.84 26.71 -4.92
C CYS A 349 15.95 27.74 -5.63
N ARG A 350 16.50 28.40 -6.66
CA ARG A 350 15.78 29.45 -7.41
C ARG A 350 14.64 28.96 -8.29
N TYR A 351 14.68 27.69 -8.71
CA TYR A 351 13.72 27.12 -9.64
C TYR A 351 13.05 25.92 -8.99
N LEU A 352 11.72 26.00 -8.82
CA LEU A 352 10.92 24.93 -8.20
C LEU A 352 11.12 23.56 -8.87
N ASP A 353 11.39 23.55 -10.18
CA ASP A 353 11.61 22.34 -10.96
C ASP A 353 12.96 21.63 -10.67
N ASN A 354 13.86 22.30 -9.94
CA ASN A 354 15.14 21.75 -9.50
C ASN A 354 15.11 21.29 -8.04
N LEU A 355 13.97 21.46 -7.34
CA LEU A 355 13.82 20.96 -5.98
C LEU A 355 13.95 19.42 -5.98
N PRO A 356 14.61 18.82 -4.96
CA PRO A 356 14.96 17.41 -4.97
C PRO A 356 13.79 16.43 -5.23
N LEU A 357 12.73 16.51 -4.43
CA LEU A 357 11.53 15.66 -4.54
C LEU A 357 10.69 16.05 -5.76
N ALA A 358 10.43 17.34 -5.98
CA ALA A 358 9.67 17.80 -7.14
C ALA A 358 10.29 17.33 -8.47
N LYS A 359 11.62 17.29 -8.56
CA LYS A 359 12.34 16.79 -9.75
C LYS A 359 12.07 15.30 -9.99
N ILE A 360 12.00 14.49 -8.94
CA ILE A 360 11.67 13.05 -9.03
C ILE A 360 10.21 12.87 -9.43
N TRP A 361 9.30 13.54 -8.74
CA TRP A 361 7.86 13.44 -8.98
C TRP A 361 7.47 13.90 -10.38
N ARG A 362 8.01 15.02 -10.86
CA ARG A 362 7.74 15.50 -12.23
C ARG A 362 8.02 14.46 -13.31
N LYS A 363 9.06 13.64 -13.13
CA LYS A 363 9.40 12.56 -14.07
C LYS A 363 8.47 11.36 -13.91
N THR A 364 8.23 10.95 -12.67
CA THR A 364 7.53 9.70 -12.36
C THR A 364 6.02 9.82 -12.54
N LEU A 365 5.39 10.89 -12.01
CA LEU A 365 3.94 11.07 -11.93
C LEU A 365 3.24 11.37 -13.26
N ARG A 366 4.00 11.48 -14.36
CA ARG A 366 3.48 11.76 -15.71
C ARG A 366 3.77 10.63 -16.71
N SER A 367 4.17 9.47 -16.22
CA SER A 367 4.51 8.31 -17.04
C SER A 367 3.92 7.02 -16.46
N PRO A 368 3.89 5.92 -17.22
CA PRO A 368 3.52 4.59 -16.71
C PRO A 368 4.38 4.13 -15.51
N ASP A 369 5.54 4.74 -15.27
CA ASP A 369 6.41 4.45 -14.13
C ASP A 369 5.66 4.61 -12.78
N LEU A 370 4.67 5.51 -12.71
CA LEU A 370 3.78 5.66 -11.55
C LEU A 370 3.07 4.34 -11.21
N PHE A 371 2.55 3.65 -12.22
CA PHE A 371 1.81 2.40 -12.03
C PHE A 371 2.76 1.25 -11.68
N ILE A 372 3.97 1.22 -12.24
CA ILE A 372 4.99 0.24 -11.84
C ILE A 372 5.36 0.45 -10.37
N ALA A 373 5.59 1.70 -9.95
CA ALA A 373 5.88 2.03 -8.57
C ALA A 373 4.74 1.63 -7.60
N HIS A 374 3.48 1.98 -7.92
CA HIS A 374 2.33 1.51 -7.14
C HIS A 374 2.21 -0.02 -7.13
N GLY A 375 2.48 -0.66 -8.26
CA GLY A 375 2.48 -2.12 -8.36
C GLY A 375 3.55 -2.76 -7.48
N LEU A 376 4.76 -2.20 -7.39
CA LEU A 376 5.80 -2.70 -6.49
C LEU A 376 5.46 -2.46 -5.02
N LEU A 377 4.77 -1.36 -4.69
CA LEU A 377 4.23 -1.11 -3.35
C LEU A 377 3.04 -2.02 -2.99
N GLN A 378 2.29 -2.48 -4.00
CA GLN A 378 1.15 -3.38 -3.85
C GLN A 378 1.23 -4.55 -4.85
N PRO A 379 2.17 -5.51 -4.63
CA PRO A 379 2.58 -6.50 -5.63
C PRO A 379 1.45 -7.32 -6.25
N LEU A 380 0.41 -7.62 -5.47
CA LEU A 380 -0.73 -8.43 -5.93
C LEU A 380 -1.50 -7.81 -7.11
N TYR A 381 -1.37 -6.49 -7.33
CA TYR A 381 -2.00 -5.79 -8.45
C TYR A 381 -1.12 -5.70 -9.70
N LEU A 382 0.16 -6.11 -9.66
CA LEU A 382 1.08 -5.97 -10.81
C LEU A 382 0.57 -6.65 -12.08
N GLY A 383 -0.04 -7.84 -11.95
CA GLY A 383 -0.66 -8.52 -13.10
C GLY A 383 -1.82 -7.71 -13.70
N ASN A 384 -2.67 -7.10 -12.87
CA ASN A 384 -3.76 -6.24 -13.34
C ASN A 384 -3.24 -4.98 -14.01
N LEU A 385 -2.18 -4.37 -13.46
CA LEU A 385 -1.55 -3.16 -13.99
C LEU A 385 -0.85 -3.41 -15.33
N TYR A 386 -0.25 -4.60 -15.50
CA TYR A 386 0.30 -4.99 -16.79
C TYR A 386 -0.76 -4.91 -17.89
N TRP A 387 -1.90 -5.58 -17.69
CA TRP A 387 -2.97 -5.63 -18.70
C TRP A 387 -3.68 -4.29 -18.89
N SER A 388 -3.82 -3.51 -17.82
CA SER A 388 -4.61 -2.27 -17.87
C SER A 388 -3.79 -1.06 -18.34
N VAL A 389 -2.47 -1.07 -18.10
CA VAL A 389 -1.59 0.09 -18.32
C VAL A 389 -0.42 -0.26 -19.22
N LEU A 390 0.44 -1.19 -18.81
CA LEU A 390 1.75 -1.38 -19.43
C LEU A 390 1.64 -1.96 -20.84
N GLU A 391 0.75 -2.93 -21.04
CA GLU A 391 0.50 -3.48 -22.37
C GLU A 391 -0.10 -2.42 -23.30
N TYR A 392 -1.03 -1.60 -22.79
CA TYR A 392 -1.65 -0.54 -23.57
C TYR A 392 -0.65 0.51 -24.01
N ASP A 393 0.19 0.98 -23.08
CA ASP A 393 1.20 2.00 -23.35
C ASP A 393 2.26 1.50 -24.34
N TYR A 394 2.72 0.26 -24.17
CA TYR A 394 3.79 -0.30 -24.98
C TYR A 394 3.34 -0.70 -26.40
N TYR A 395 2.20 -1.38 -26.54
CA TYR A 395 1.73 -1.90 -27.84
C TYR A 395 0.72 -1.00 -28.54
N GLY A 396 0.13 -0.02 -27.84
CA GLY A 396 -0.83 0.92 -28.41
C GLY A 396 -1.98 0.22 -29.16
N ASN A 397 -2.14 0.56 -30.44
CA ASN A 397 -3.20 -0.01 -31.30
C ASN A 397 -3.02 -1.50 -31.58
N ASP A 398 -1.80 -2.04 -31.48
CA ASP A 398 -1.52 -3.46 -31.70
C ASP A 398 -2.01 -4.34 -30.54
N ARG A 399 -2.58 -3.76 -29.48
CA ARG A 399 -3.20 -4.49 -28.36
C ARG A 399 -4.24 -5.51 -28.81
N ILE A 400 -4.93 -5.27 -29.93
CA ILE A 400 -5.93 -6.19 -30.49
C ILE A 400 -5.37 -7.58 -30.79
N HIS A 401 -4.05 -7.71 -30.88
CA HIS A 401 -3.33 -8.95 -31.12
C HIS A 401 -2.78 -9.60 -29.84
N PHE A 402 -3.25 -9.24 -28.65
CA PHE A 402 -2.77 -9.81 -27.38
C PHE A 402 -2.91 -11.33 -27.31
N GLU A 403 -4.05 -11.88 -27.79
CA GLU A 403 -4.27 -13.33 -27.84
C GLU A 403 -3.22 -14.01 -28.72
N LYS A 404 -2.92 -13.41 -29.88
CA LYS A 404 -1.87 -13.92 -30.77
C LYS A 404 -0.50 -13.87 -30.08
N ARG A 405 -0.11 -12.75 -29.45
CA ARG A 405 1.17 -12.64 -28.74
C ARG A 405 1.31 -13.67 -27.61
N MET A 406 0.24 -13.88 -26.86
CA MET A 406 0.21 -14.86 -25.78
C MET A 406 0.29 -16.29 -26.33
N ASN A 407 -0.42 -16.61 -27.41
CA ASN A 407 -0.32 -17.91 -28.08
C ASN A 407 1.08 -18.13 -28.66
N ASP A 408 1.66 -17.12 -29.30
CA ASP A 408 3.01 -17.15 -29.84
C ASP A 408 4.02 -17.39 -28.70
N PHE A 409 3.85 -16.74 -27.54
CA PHE A 409 4.66 -16.99 -26.34
C PHE A 409 4.62 -18.46 -25.91
N PHE A 410 3.43 -19.04 -25.73
CA PHE A 410 3.30 -20.45 -25.33
C PHE A 410 3.67 -21.46 -26.42
N SER A 411 3.78 -21.03 -27.69
CA SER A 411 4.21 -21.89 -28.79
C SER A 411 5.72 -22.14 -28.79
N LEU A 412 6.50 -21.32 -28.10
CA LEU A 412 7.95 -21.45 -28.02
C LEU A 412 8.34 -22.56 -27.04
N GLU A 413 9.29 -23.40 -27.46
CA GLU A 413 9.83 -24.50 -26.64
C GLU A 413 10.31 -24.05 -25.25
N ILE A 414 10.91 -22.86 -25.16
CA ILE A 414 11.40 -22.28 -23.91
C ILE A 414 10.30 -22.01 -22.87
N HIS A 415 9.02 -21.96 -23.30
CA HIS A 415 7.87 -21.65 -22.45
C HIS A 415 6.95 -22.86 -22.20
N LYS A 416 7.41 -24.07 -22.55
CA LYS A 416 6.71 -25.32 -22.21
C LYS A 416 6.54 -25.50 -20.70
N PRO A 417 7.54 -25.24 -19.84
CA PRO A 417 7.38 -25.39 -18.39
C PRO A 417 6.24 -24.54 -17.81
N GLU A 418 6.03 -23.33 -18.35
CA GLU A 418 4.96 -22.42 -17.93
C GLU A 418 3.59 -22.96 -18.32
N LEU A 419 3.47 -23.60 -19.49
CA LEU A 419 2.23 -24.25 -19.92
C LEU A 419 1.91 -25.49 -19.06
N GLU A 420 2.93 -26.28 -18.71
CA GLU A 420 2.81 -27.41 -17.77
C GLU A 420 2.39 -26.93 -16.38
N ALA A 421 2.98 -25.82 -15.89
CA ALA A 421 2.60 -25.21 -14.62
C ALA A 421 1.14 -24.74 -14.62
N VAL A 422 0.64 -24.18 -15.72
CA VAL A 422 -0.78 -23.84 -15.88
C VAL A 422 -1.68 -25.07 -15.75
N GLN A 423 -1.31 -26.20 -16.39
CA GLN A 423 -2.08 -27.44 -16.29
C GLN A 423 -2.09 -27.99 -14.87
N GLN A 424 -0.93 -27.97 -14.20
CA GLN A 424 -0.81 -28.38 -12.81
C GLN A 424 -1.69 -27.51 -11.89
N LYS A 425 -1.72 -26.18 -12.10
CA LYS A 425 -2.57 -25.28 -11.30
C LYS A 425 -4.06 -25.55 -11.46
N LEU A 426 -4.51 -25.96 -12.65
CA LEU A 426 -5.91 -26.34 -12.84
C LEU A 426 -6.29 -27.57 -12.01
N GLN A 427 -5.42 -28.56 -11.93
CA GLN A 427 -5.64 -29.76 -11.10
C GLN A 427 -5.63 -29.43 -9.60
N GLU A 428 -4.72 -28.57 -9.17
CA GLU A 428 -4.66 -28.13 -7.77
C GLU A 428 -5.86 -27.28 -7.38
N LEU A 429 -6.33 -26.40 -8.28
CA LEU A 429 -7.55 -25.64 -8.05
C LEU A 429 -8.74 -26.59 -7.89
N GLU A 430 -8.91 -27.58 -8.77
CA GLU A 430 -9.99 -28.56 -8.67
C GLU A 430 -9.95 -29.31 -7.32
N GLY A 431 -8.77 -29.79 -6.91
CA GLY A 431 -8.61 -30.44 -5.60
C GLY A 431 -8.91 -29.50 -4.43
N PHE A 432 -8.46 -28.24 -4.51
CA PHE A 432 -8.70 -27.21 -3.51
C PHE A 432 -10.19 -26.85 -3.38
N GLU A 433 -10.91 -26.81 -4.49
CA GLU A 433 -12.36 -26.53 -4.51
C GLU A 433 -13.14 -27.62 -3.80
N VAL A 434 -12.81 -28.89 -4.03
CA VAL A 434 -13.39 -30.03 -3.30
C VAL A 434 -13.10 -29.93 -1.81
N GLU A 435 -11.89 -29.54 -1.41
CA GLU A 435 -11.53 -29.35 -0.01
C GLU A 435 -12.33 -28.22 0.64
N CYS A 436 -12.52 -27.09 -0.04
CA CYS A 436 -13.37 -26.00 0.43
C CYS A 436 -14.81 -26.46 0.67
N ASP A 437 -15.37 -27.22 -0.26
CA ASP A 437 -16.73 -27.73 -0.17
C ASP A 437 -16.89 -28.72 1.01
N MET A 438 -15.88 -29.58 1.24
CA MET A 438 -15.85 -30.48 2.41
C MET A 438 -15.77 -29.74 3.75
N LEU A 439 -15.07 -28.60 3.79
CA LEU A 439 -14.94 -27.75 4.97
C LEU A 439 -16.11 -26.77 5.16
N GLY A 440 -17.04 -26.70 4.20
CA GLY A 440 -18.15 -25.75 4.22
C GLY A 440 -17.71 -24.29 4.08
N ILE A 441 -16.57 -24.06 3.41
CA ILE A 441 -16.03 -22.70 3.19
C ILE A 441 -16.64 -22.15 1.89
N GLU A 442 -17.56 -21.20 2.02
CA GLU A 442 -18.17 -20.52 0.87
C GLU A 442 -17.12 -19.70 0.11
N ARG A 443 -17.07 -19.95 -1.20
CA ARG A 443 -16.27 -19.17 -2.15
C ARG A 443 -17.09 -17.98 -2.63
N GLU A 444 -16.48 -16.81 -2.79
CA GLU A 444 -17.12 -15.71 -3.52
C GLU A 444 -17.28 -16.09 -5.00
N THR A 445 -18.43 -16.63 -5.37
CA THR A 445 -18.83 -16.85 -6.77
C THR A 445 -19.20 -15.51 -7.38
N ARG A 446 -18.36 -14.96 -8.28
CA ARG A 446 -18.80 -13.83 -9.11
C ARG A 446 -19.71 -14.35 -10.22
N GLU A 447 -20.94 -13.85 -10.19
CA GLU A 447 -21.92 -13.95 -11.25
C GLU A 447 -21.27 -13.73 -12.61
N THR A 448 -21.19 -14.79 -13.42
CA THR A 448 -21.07 -14.62 -14.86
C THR A 448 -22.33 -13.89 -15.30
N GLU A 449 -22.20 -12.62 -15.71
CA GLU A 449 -23.22 -11.86 -16.40
C GLU A 449 -23.69 -12.65 -17.64
N LYS A 450 -24.69 -13.51 -17.47
CA LYS A 450 -25.61 -13.86 -18.54
C LYS A 450 -26.54 -12.66 -18.68
N SER A 451 -26.22 -11.81 -19.64
CA SER A 451 -27.14 -10.80 -20.18
C SER A 451 -28.52 -11.42 -20.36
N GLY A 452 -29.44 -11.01 -19.49
CA GLY A 452 -30.87 -11.27 -19.55
C GLY A 452 -31.55 -10.04 -18.98
N ASN A 453 -32.05 -9.19 -19.87
CA ASN A 453 -32.90 -8.05 -19.54
C ASN A 453 -33.90 -8.40 -18.43
N ASN A 454 -33.83 -7.68 -17.31
CA ASN A 454 -35.02 -7.11 -16.69
C ASN A 454 -34.62 -6.04 -15.66
N HIS A 455 -35.08 -4.82 -15.91
CA HIS A 455 -35.08 -3.74 -14.93
C HIS A 455 -36.01 -4.08 -13.77
N SER A 456 -35.49 -4.05 -12.55
CA SER A 456 -36.27 -3.64 -11.38
C SER A 456 -35.36 -2.99 -10.34
N ASN A 457 -35.78 -1.80 -9.91
CA ASN A 457 -35.18 -1.01 -8.85
C ASN A 457 -35.08 -1.80 -7.55
N ASN A 458 -33.91 -1.81 -6.92
CA ASN A 458 -33.83 -1.93 -5.47
C ASN A 458 -32.65 -1.12 -4.91
N THR A 459 -33.00 -0.31 -3.92
CA THR A 459 -32.19 0.56 -3.07
C THR A 459 -30.93 -0.14 -2.53
N LEU A 460 -29.75 0.46 -2.77
CA LEU A 460 -28.51 0.11 -2.09
C LEU A 460 -28.63 0.39 -0.59
N GLY A 461 -28.60 -0.66 0.23
CA GLY A 461 -28.37 -0.57 1.67
C GLY A 461 -26.92 -0.13 1.97
N LYS A 462 -26.76 0.65 3.05
CA LYS A 462 -25.47 1.10 3.58
C LYS A 462 -24.55 -0.09 3.92
N PRO A 463 -23.23 -0.04 3.63
CA PRO A 463 -22.27 -0.99 4.19
C PRO A 463 -22.03 -0.67 5.67
N SER A 464 -21.92 -1.72 6.50
CA SER A 464 -21.55 -1.64 7.92
C SER A 464 -20.06 -1.36 8.11
N ALA A 465 -19.70 -0.70 9.22
CA ALA A 465 -18.36 -0.21 9.55
C ALA A 465 -17.36 -1.25 10.10
N ASP A 466 -17.73 -2.53 10.17
CA ASP A 466 -16.96 -3.57 10.90
C ASP A 466 -16.25 -4.59 10.00
N SER A 467 -15.67 -4.16 8.88
CA SER A 467 -14.87 -5.06 8.06
C SER A 467 -13.65 -4.34 7.50
N PRO A 468 -12.41 -4.68 7.92
CA PRO A 468 -11.25 -4.28 7.15
C PRO A 468 -11.41 -4.89 5.77
N ALA A 469 -11.44 -4.04 4.74
CA ALA A 469 -11.39 -4.50 3.35
C ALA A 469 -10.22 -5.48 3.25
N PRO A 470 -10.46 -6.76 2.96
CA PRO A 470 -9.36 -7.68 2.79
C PRO A 470 -8.50 -7.16 1.64
N LEU A 471 -7.20 -7.40 1.66
CA LEU A 471 -6.34 -7.35 0.46
C LEU A 471 -6.72 -8.47 -0.52
N HIS A 472 -8.02 -8.68 -0.73
CA HIS A 472 -8.55 -9.54 -1.77
C HIS A 472 -8.25 -8.85 -3.09
N ARG A 473 -7.49 -9.54 -3.93
CA ARG A 473 -7.56 -9.39 -5.37
C ARG A 473 -9.06 -9.36 -5.71
N PRO A 474 -9.65 -8.27 -6.21
CA PRO A 474 -10.94 -8.40 -6.86
C PRO A 474 -10.67 -9.33 -8.04
N ARG A 475 -11.09 -10.59 -7.93
CA ARG A 475 -11.04 -11.60 -8.99
C ARG A 475 -12.01 -11.17 -10.09
N THR A 476 -11.71 -10.08 -10.80
CA THR A 476 -12.39 -9.71 -12.03
C THR A 476 -11.84 -10.61 -13.11
N SER A 477 -12.68 -11.46 -13.70
CA SER A 477 -12.37 -12.15 -14.94
C SER A 477 -11.77 -11.15 -15.93
N LEU A 478 -10.61 -11.45 -16.50
CA LEU A 478 -9.96 -10.56 -17.48
C LEU A 478 -10.86 -10.27 -18.69
N LYS A 479 -11.82 -11.14 -19.04
CA LYS A 479 -12.85 -10.84 -20.05
C LYS A 479 -13.72 -9.63 -19.69
N SER A 480 -13.89 -9.33 -18.40
CA SER A 480 -14.57 -8.11 -17.92
C SER A 480 -13.67 -6.87 -17.89
N LEU A 481 -12.34 -7.05 -17.89
CA LEU A 481 -11.35 -5.97 -17.99
C LEU A 481 -11.10 -5.57 -19.45
N VAL A 482 -11.20 -6.53 -20.39
CA VAL A 482 -11.06 -6.35 -21.84
C VAL A 482 -12.34 -5.75 -22.46
N LEU A 483 -13.02 -4.82 -21.77
CA LEU A 483 -14.27 -4.22 -22.25
C LEU A 483 -14.13 -3.74 -23.70
N LYS A 484 -14.93 -4.37 -24.58
CA LYS A 484 -15.21 -3.91 -25.93
C LYS A 484 -15.75 -2.49 -25.80
N LEU A 485 -14.90 -1.50 -26.06
CA LEU A 485 -15.31 -0.14 -26.40
C LEU A 485 -15.43 -0.09 -27.92
N PRO A 486 -16.62 -0.32 -28.50
CA PRO A 486 -16.85 0.08 -29.86
C PRO A 486 -17.09 1.61 -29.85
N TRP A 487 -16.53 2.29 -30.85
CA TRP A 487 -16.79 3.70 -31.22
C TRP A 487 -16.12 4.79 -30.36
N LEU A 488 -14.85 5.05 -30.64
CA LEU A 488 -14.26 6.40 -30.79
C LEU A 488 -12.90 6.27 -31.49
N THR A 489 -12.92 5.70 -32.70
CA THR A 489 -11.83 5.86 -33.66
C THR A 489 -11.96 7.22 -34.32
N GLN A 490 -11.19 8.22 -33.88
CA GLN A 490 -10.60 9.19 -34.80
C GLN A 490 -9.49 10.01 -34.12
N THR A 491 -8.30 9.85 -34.70
CA THR A 491 -7.14 10.76 -34.67
C THR A 491 -6.60 11.17 -33.30
N MET A 492 -5.51 10.52 -32.86
CA MET A 492 -4.28 11.24 -32.54
C MET A 492 -3.07 10.33 -32.81
N THR A 493 -2.44 10.61 -33.94
CA THR A 493 -1.17 10.05 -34.39
C THR A 493 -0.02 10.47 -33.47
N HIS A 494 0.95 9.57 -33.31
CA HIS A 494 2.27 9.77 -32.74
C HIS A 494 2.81 11.21 -32.89
N SER A 495 3.01 11.87 -31.76
CA SER A 495 4.08 12.85 -31.60
C SER A 495 4.83 12.50 -30.31
N ARG A 496 6.12 12.22 -30.47
CA ARG A 496 7.04 11.94 -29.37
C ARG A 496 7.03 13.11 -28.39
N TRP A 497 6.81 12.78 -27.13
CA TRP A 497 7.28 13.42 -25.90
C TRP A 497 8.30 14.56 -26.08
N ALA A 498 7.80 15.78 -26.29
CA ALA A 498 8.41 17.07 -25.95
C ALA A 498 7.45 18.20 -26.38
N PHE A 499 7.32 19.25 -25.55
CA PHE A 499 6.57 20.48 -25.80
C PHE A 499 5.03 20.43 -25.77
N ILE A 500 4.45 20.36 -24.55
CA ILE A 500 3.34 21.26 -24.16
C ILE A 500 3.55 21.67 -22.70
N GLY A 501 4.64 22.36 -22.45
CA GLY A 501 4.81 23.20 -21.26
C GLY A 501 5.18 24.58 -21.77
N THR A 502 4.21 25.51 -21.85
CA THR A 502 4.37 26.98 -21.74
C THR A 502 3.16 27.84 -22.17
N THR A 503 2.02 27.31 -22.63
CA THR A 503 0.98 28.18 -23.26
C THR A 503 -0.43 28.16 -22.66
N LEU A 504 -0.54 28.08 -21.32
CA LEU A 504 -1.82 28.32 -20.62
C LEU A 504 -1.71 29.25 -19.39
N ILE A 505 -0.58 29.94 -19.23
CA ILE A 505 -0.38 30.94 -18.15
C ILE A 505 -0.55 32.39 -18.66
N ALA A 506 -0.73 32.63 -19.95
CA ALA A 506 -0.85 33.99 -20.50
C ALA A 506 -2.28 34.54 -20.64
N ALA A 507 -3.33 33.83 -20.17
CA ALA A 507 -4.72 34.27 -20.37
C ALA A 507 -5.42 34.84 -19.11
N CYS A 508 -4.75 34.92 -17.95
CA CYS A 508 -5.35 35.42 -16.71
C CYS A 508 -4.79 36.78 -16.21
N CYS A 509 -3.97 37.49 -16.99
CA CYS A 509 -3.37 38.76 -16.54
C CYS A 509 -3.75 40.02 -17.36
N VAL A 510 -4.80 40.02 -18.17
CA VAL A 510 -5.21 41.25 -18.89
C VAL A 510 -6.72 41.49 -18.81
N ILE A 511 -7.24 41.79 -17.62
CA ILE A 511 -8.37 42.73 -17.46
C ILE A 511 -8.22 43.42 -16.11
N ILE A 512 -7.59 44.60 -16.11
CA ILE A 512 -7.89 45.78 -15.29
C ILE A 512 -6.98 46.88 -15.85
N ILE A 513 -7.57 47.86 -16.55
CA ILE A 513 -7.22 49.30 -16.52
C ILE A 513 -8.14 50.03 -17.51
N HIS A 514 -8.99 50.89 -16.93
CA HIS A 514 -9.52 52.17 -17.42
C HIS A 514 -10.22 52.27 -18.78
N GLN A 515 -11.50 52.64 -18.73
CA GLN A 515 -11.96 53.82 -19.49
C GLN A 515 -12.82 54.74 -18.60
N ARG A 516 -12.26 55.91 -18.30
CA ARG A 516 -13.01 57.14 -17.98
C ARG A 516 -13.26 57.86 -19.31
N LYS A 517 -14.52 58.21 -19.58
CA LYS A 517 -14.93 59.57 -19.97
C LYS A 517 -16.42 59.72 -19.75
#